data_AF-A0A967FNB3-F1
#
_entry.id   AF-A0A967FNB3-F1
#
_cell.length_a   1.000
_cell.length_b   1.000
_cell.length_c   1.000
_cell.angle_alpha   90.00
_cell.angle_beta   90.00
_cell.angle_gamma   90.00
#
_symmetry.space_group_name_H-M   'P 1'
#
loop_
_entity.id
_entity.type
_entity.pdbx_description
1 polymer ?
#
loop_
_entity_poly.entity_id
_entity_poly.type
_entity_poly.pdbx_seq_one_letter_code
_entity_poly.pdbx_strand_id
1 'polypeptide(L)'
;MDIKTMERLFANLITEGTNCSPFESDIIVEKAKEVFAIGDHAEGNILHPGQMIWPAIDINEPPGKPLKHCKLRRITITHIDPKEDAEVRRQYGRSAKRQQQILRMTAEAQDQRALLTQEDLAEILGTDVRTIRRDIHSLRKKDLSVPTRGQQKDIGPGVTHRVKAVSLFLQDKEPLEIARTIKHSLTAVERYVDTFCRVVYCQRKFRNNLKTAMVVGVSLATVNTYLGLHTSACEDPAYRERISEIEQRGRIYYKALDFKKKPGQIERRPK
;
A
#
# COMPACT_ATOMS: atom_id res chain seq x y z
N MET A 1 -39.18 -1.76 16.44
CA MET A 1 -37.86 -2.36 16.13
C MET A 1 -38.04 -3.14 14.85
N ASP A 2 -37.24 -2.84 13.83
CA ASP A 2 -37.55 -3.17 12.44
C ASP A 2 -37.34 -4.67 12.18
N ILE A 3 -38.43 -5.45 12.16
CA ILE A 3 -38.39 -6.92 12.07
C ILE A 3 -38.03 -7.40 10.65
N LYS A 4 -38.08 -6.49 9.66
CA LYS A 4 -37.92 -6.79 8.22
C LYS A 4 -36.62 -6.23 7.64
N THR A 5 -35.50 -6.52 8.28
CA THR A 5 -34.17 -6.14 7.78
C THR A 5 -33.44 -7.32 7.15
N MET A 6 -32.50 -7.04 6.25
CA MET A 6 -31.67 -8.07 5.62
C MET A 6 -30.77 -8.77 6.65
N GLU A 7 -30.34 -8.05 7.68
CA GLU A 7 -29.59 -8.57 8.82
C GLU A 7 -30.42 -9.59 9.60
N ARG A 8 -31.70 -9.31 9.84
CA ARG A 8 -32.58 -10.23 10.57
C ARG A 8 -32.90 -11.49 9.76
N LEU A 9 -33.07 -11.34 8.44
CA LEU A 9 -33.22 -12.48 7.53
C LEU A 9 -31.97 -13.38 7.57
N PHE A 10 -30.78 -12.79 7.53
CA PHE A 10 -29.53 -13.55 7.57
C PHE A 10 -29.32 -14.25 8.92
N ALA A 11 -29.60 -13.59 10.04
CA ALA A 11 -29.55 -14.20 11.37
C ALA A 11 -30.53 -15.37 11.52
N ASN A 12 -31.75 -15.25 10.99
CA ASN A 12 -32.73 -16.34 11.01
C ASN A 12 -32.26 -17.54 10.18
N LEU A 13 -31.71 -17.30 8.97
CA LEU A 13 -31.15 -18.36 8.12
C LEU A 13 -29.99 -19.12 8.80
N ILE A 14 -29.13 -18.42 9.53
CA ILE A 14 -28.04 -19.06 10.29
C ILE A 14 -28.63 -19.90 11.44
N THR A 15 -29.59 -19.35 12.19
CA THR A 15 -30.23 -20.04 13.33
C THR A 15 -30.91 -21.34 12.86
N GLU A 16 -31.68 -21.27 11.78
CA GLU A 16 -32.40 -22.42 11.22
C GLU A 16 -31.47 -23.42 10.51
N GLY A 17 -30.36 -22.93 9.93
CA GLY A 17 -29.45 -23.74 9.12
C GLY A 17 -28.22 -24.31 9.83
N THR A 18 -27.85 -23.81 11.02
CA THR A 18 -26.53 -24.13 11.64
C THR A 18 -26.56 -24.52 13.12
N ASN A 19 -27.74 -24.77 13.71
CA ASN A 19 -27.88 -25.12 15.15
C ASN A 19 -27.26 -24.08 16.11
N CYS A 20 -27.02 -22.85 15.63
CA CYS A 20 -26.61 -21.71 16.43
C CYS A 20 -27.81 -21.09 17.14
N SER A 21 -27.60 -20.57 18.35
CA SER A 21 -28.61 -19.76 19.06
C SER A 21 -28.84 -18.41 18.37
N PRO A 22 -29.98 -17.74 18.62
CA PRO A 22 -30.25 -16.42 18.04
C PRO A 22 -29.17 -15.37 18.37
N PHE A 23 -28.59 -15.43 19.57
CA PHE A 23 -27.49 -14.55 19.97
C PHE A 23 -26.21 -14.83 19.17
N GLU A 24 -25.85 -16.10 18.98
CA GLU A 24 -24.70 -16.48 18.15
C GLU A 24 -24.90 -16.06 16.70
N SER A 25 -26.11 -16.23 16.16
CA SER A 25 -26.46 -15.80 14.81
C SER A 25 -26.35 -14.29 14.61
N ASP A 26 -26.84 -13.49 15.58
CA ASP A 26 -26.69 -12.03 15.54
C ASP A 26 -25.20 -11.61 15.58
N ILE A 27 -24.36 -12.29 16.40
CA ILE A 27 -22.90 -12.09 16.39
C ILE A 27 -22.30 -12.44 15.02
N ILE A 28 -22.72 -13.54 14.41
CA ILE A 28 -22.21 -13.98 13.10
C ILE A 28 -22.55 -12.94 12.03
N VAL A 29 -23.76 -12.36 12.06
CA VAL A 29 -24.15 -11.28 11.13
C VAL A 29 -23.28 -10.05 11.32
N GLU A 30 -23.04 -9.62 12.56
CA GLU A 30 -22.14 -8.48 12.82
C GLU A 30 -20.69 -8.77 12.38
N LYS A 31 -20.19 -9.99 12.61
CA LYS A 31 -18.88 -10.41 12.09
C LYS A 31 -18.83 -10.48 10.57
N ALA A 32 -19.90 -10.89 9.91
CA ALA A 32 -19.99 -10.87 8.46
C ALA A 32 -19.96 -9.43 7.93
N LYS A 33 -20.68 -8.49 8.57
CA LYS A 33 -20.63 -7.07 8.22
C LYS A 33 -19.23 -6.49 8.38
N GLU A 34 -18.52 -6.82 9.46
CA GLU A 34 -17.12 -6.43 9.69
C GLU A 34 -16.19 -6.97 8.60
N VAL A 35 -16.28 -8.27 8.28
CA VAL A 35 -15.39 -8.94 7.32
C VAL A 35 -15.67 -8.50 5.88
N PHE A 36 -16.93 -8.35 5.49
CA PHE A 36 -17.32 -7.98 4.12
C PHE A 36 -17.50 -6.48 3.91
N ALA A 37 -17.24 -5.66 4.93
CA ALA A 37 -17.41 -4.21 4.89
C ALA A 37 -18.83 -3.82 4.44
N ILE A 38 -19.86 -4.29 5.17
CA ILE A 38 -21.27 -4.04 4.87
C ILE A 38 -21.85 -3.07 5.91
N GLY A 39 -22.74 -2.17 5.48
CA GLY A 39 -23.44 -1.22 6.36
C GLY A 39 -22.48 -0.20 6.99
N ASP A 40 -22.47 -0.10 8.32
CA ASP A 40 -21.58 0.81 9.06
C ASP A 40 -20.09 0.48 8.91
N HIS A 41 -19.77 -0.73 8.43
CA HIS A 41 -18.41 -1.15 8.09
C HIS A 41 -18.06 -0.90 6.62
N ALA A 42 -18.96 -0.33 5.82
CA ALA A 42 -18.71 -0.05 4.42
C ALA A 42 -17.56 0.93 4.24
N GLU A 43 -16.54 0.49 3.51
CA GLU A 43 -15.42 1.34 3.13
C GLU A 43 -15.87 2.28 2.01
N GLY A 44 -15.70 3.60 2.21
CA GLY A 44 -15.95 4.59 1.15
C GLY A 44 -14.99 4.52 -0.05
N ASN A 45 -14.06 3.57 -0.05
CA ASN A 45 -13.06 3.40 -1.11
C ASN A 45 -13.56 2.39 -2.14
N ILE A 46 -13.96 2.91 -3.30
CA ILE A 46 -14.23 2.10 -4.49
C ILE A 46 -12.89 1.51 -4.97
N LEU A 47 -12.82 0.18 -5.13
CA LEU A 47 -11.64 -0.47 -5.69
C LEU A 47 -11.33 0.08 -7.09
N HIS A 48 -10.09 0.47 -7.32
CA HIS A 48 -9.65 0.85 -8.65
C HIS A 48 -9.39 -0.40 -9.52
N PRO A 49 -9.46 -0.29 -10.86
CA PRO A 49 -9.13 -1.40 -11.75
C PRO A 49 -7.75 -2.00 -11.45
N GLY A 50 -7.68 -3.32 -11.34
CA GLY A 50 -6.46 -4.05 -11.01
C GLY A 50 -6.15 -4.17 -9.51
N GLN A 51 -6.97 -3.55 -8.65
CA GLN A 51 -6.95 -3.80 -7.21
C GLN A 51 -7.88 -4.96 -6.84
N MET A 52 -7.53 -5.64 -5.74
CA MET A 52 -8.35 -6.70 -5.17
C MET A 52 -8.27 -6.69 -3.65
N ILE A 53 -9.28 -7.27 -3.03
CA ILE A 53 -9.29 -7.57 -1.60
C ILE A 53 -8.65 -8.94 -1.39
N TRP A 54 -7.74 -9.04 -0.42
CA TRP A 54 -7.10 -10.29 -0.03
C TRP A 54 -7.04 -10.43 1.49
N PRO A 55 -7.30 -11.62 2.06
CA PRO A 55 -7.02 -11.88 3.47
C PRO A 55 -5.52 -12.14 3.68
N ALA A 56 -4.88 -11.38 4.56
CA ALA A 56 -3.47 -11.53 4.89
C ALA A 56 -3.25 -11.67 6.40
N ILE A 57 -2.09 -12.17 6.82
CA ILE A 57 -1.82 -12.42 8.24
C ILE A 57 -1.54 -11.10 8.95
N ASP A 58 -2.14 -10.90 10.13
CA ASP A 58 -1.84 -9.75 10.99
C ASP A 58 -0.34 -9.70 11.33
N ILE A 59 0.27 -8.53 11.16
CA ILE A 59 1.71 -8.31 11.39
C ILE A 59 2.15 -8.70 12.82
N ASN A 60 1.24 -8.62 13.79
CA ASN A 60 1.52 -8.90 15.20
C ASN A 60 1.38 -10.38 15.60
N GLU A 61 0.96 -11.27 14.69
CA GLU A 61 0.80 -12.70 15.04
C GLU A 61 2.15 -13.35 15.43
N PRO A 62 2.20 -14.18 16.49
CA PRO A 62 3.42 -14.90 16.91
C PRO A 62 3.83 -15.99 15.90
N PRO A 63 5.13 -16.38 15.85
CA PRO A 63 5.58 -17.46 14.97
C PRO A 63 5.09 -18.82 15.47
N GLY A 64 5.12 -19.85 14.61
CA GLY A 64 4.79 -21.23 14.99
C GLY A 64 3.30 -21.57 15.10
N LYS A 65 2.42 -20.56 15.03
CA LYS A 65 0.98 -20.79 14.97
C LYS A 65 0.59 -21.29 13.57
N PRO A 66 -0.21 -22.38 13.45
CA PRO A 66 -0.73 -22.81 12.16
C PRO A 66 -1.53 -21.71 11.47
N LEU A 67 -1.40 -21.56 10.14
CA LEU A 67 -2.06 -20.51 9.35
C LEU A 67 -3.57 -20.41 9.62
N LYS A 68 -4.24 -21.56 9.77
CA LYS A 68 -5.68 -21.67 10.11
C LYS A 68 -6.10 -20.99 11.41
N HIS A 69 -5.15 -20.71 12.30
CA HIS A 69 -5.41 -20.07 13.59
C HIS A 69 -4.82 -18.66 13.68
N CYS A 70 -4.07 -18.21 12.68
CA CYS A 70 -3.55 -16.85 12.63
C CYS A 70 -4.70 -15.86 12.47
N LYS A 71 -4.64 -14.73 13.18
CA LYS A 71 -5.52 -13.60 12.91
C LYS A 71 -5.24 -13.08 11.50
N LEU A 72 -6.32 -12.98 10.72
CA LEU A 72 -6.28 -12.43 9.38
C LEU A 72 -6.78 -10.98 9.40
N ARG A 73 -6.28 -10.20 8.44
CA ARG A 73 -6.75 -8.85 8.12
C ARG A 73 -7.15 -8.84 6.66
N ARG A 74 -8.31 -8.23 6.39
CA ARG A 74 -8.73 -7.87 5.04
C ARG A 74 -7.88 -6.68 4.57
N ILE A 75 -7.18 -6.83 3.46
CA ILE A 75 -6.35 -5.78 2.87
C ILE A 75 -6.70 -5.56 1.40
N THR A 76 -6.46 -4.35 0.90
CA THR A 76 -6.54 -4.03 -0.53
C THR A 76 -5.14 -4.02 -1.13
N ILE A 77 -4.92 -4.77 -2.21
CA ILE A 77 -3.64 -4.84 -2.92
C ILE A 77 -3.82 -4.55 -4.40
N THR A 78 -2.82 -3.95 -5.02
CA THR A 78 -2.76 -3.64 -6.44
C THR A 78 -2.07 -4.79 -7.18
N HIS A 79 -2.87 -5.78 -7.57
CA HIS A 79 -2.40 -6.95 -8.32
C HIS A 79 -1.87 -6.54 -9.71
N ILE A 80 -2.60 -5.67 -10.42
CA ILE A 80 -2.24 -5.21 -11.76
C ILE A 80 -2.23 -3.68 -11.80
N ASP A 81 -1.13 -3.11 -12.28
CA ASP A 81 -1.07 -1.72 -12.74
C ASP A 81 -0.74 -1.75 -14.24
N PRO A 82 -1.73 -1.58 -15.15
CA PRO A 82 -1.52 -1.81 -16.58
C PRO A 82 -0.39 -0.97 -17.18
N LYS A 83 -0.21 0.27 -16.71
CA LYS A 83 0.80 1.18 -17.23
C LYS A 83 2.19 0.75 -16.75
N GLU A 84 2.37 0.61 -15.44
CA GLU A 84 3.67 0.29 -14.85
C GLU A 84 4.11 -1.14 -15.18
N ASP A 85 3.18 -2.09 -15.20
CA ASP A 85 3.49 -3.49 -15.44
C ASP A 85 3.78 -3.76 -16.92
N ALA A 86 3.12 -3.05 -17.84
CA ALA A 86 3.46 -3.12 -19.27
C ALA A 86 4.83 -2.50 -19.55
N GLU A 87 5.16 -1.38 -18.90
CA GLU A 87 6.46 -0.71 -19.00
C GLU A 87 7.60 -1.66 -18.59
N VAL A 88 7.51 -2.24 -17.38
CA VAL A 88 8.54 -3.18 -16.88
C VAL A 88 8.59 -4.45 -17.70
N ARG A 89 7.43 -5.00 -18.11
CA ARG A 89 7.42 -6.21 -18.95
C ARG A 89 8.14 -5.97 -20.28
N ARG A 90 7.95 -4.80 -20.90
CA ARG A 90 8.58 -4.45 -22.18
C ARG A 90 10.09 -4.27 -22.03
N GLN A 91 10.54 -3.60 -20.98
CA GLN A 91 11.95 -3.25 -20.79
C GLN A 91 12.78 -4.37 -20.17
N TYR A 92 12.21 -5.11 -19.20
CA TYR A 92 12.95 -6.03 -18.33
C TYR A 92 12.39 -7.46 -18.32
N GLY A 93 11.32 -7.71 -19.07
CA GLY A 93 10.71 -9.04 -19.24
C GLY A 93 9.75 -9.45 -18.12
N ARG A 94 9.21 -10.67 -18.25
CA ARG A 94 8.13 -11.19 -17.39
C ARG A 94 8.56 -11.36 -15.93
N SER A 95 9.80 -11.77 -15.67
CA SER A 95 10.29 -11.98 -14.31
C SER A 95 10.40 -10.66 -13.55
N ALA A 96 10.90 -9.60 -14.20
CA ALA A 96 10.97 -8.28 -13.59
C ALA A 96 9.58 -7.70 -13.31
N LYS A 97 8.61 -7.90 -14.22
CA LYS A 97 7.21 -7.53 -13.96
C LYS A 97 6.70 -8.21 -12.68
N ARG A 98 6.90 -9.52 -12.55
CA ARG A 98 6.47 -10.27 -11.38
C ARG A 98 7.16 -9.80 -10.10
N GLN A 99 8.46 -9.51 -10.15
CA GLN A 99 9.22 -8.93 -9.05
C GLN A 99 8.66 -7.56 -8.61
N GLN A 100 8.33 -6.69 -9.55
CA GLN A 100 7.65 -5.42 -9.28
C GLN A 100 6.29 -5.62 -8.59
N GLN A 101 5.49 -6.58 -9.07
CA GLN A 101 4.20 -6.91 -8.45
C GLN A 101 4.38 -7.41 -7.01
N ILE A 102 5.35 -8.31 -6.76
CA ILE A 102 5.67 -8.83 -5.42
C ILE A 102 6.04 -7.68 -4.49
N LEU A 103 6.94 -6.78 -4.91
CA LEU A 103 7.34 -5.61 -4.12
C LEU A 103 6.16 -4.68 -3.81
N ARG A 104 5.31 -4.40 -4.81
CA ARG A 104 4.13 -3.55 -4.65
C ARG A 104 3.16 -4.12 -3.62
N MET A 105 2.71 -5.36 -3.82
CA MET A 105 1.70 -6.00 -2.97
C MET A 105 2.18 -6.23 -1.53
N THR A 106 3.44 -6.65 -1.35
CA THR A 106 4.00 -6.87 0.00
C THR A 106 4.15 -5.58 0.78
N ALA A 107 4.57 -4.48 0.12
CA ALA A 107 4.63 -3.16 0.75
C ALA A 107 3.23 -2.64 1.12
N GLU A 108 2.23 -2.78 0.23
CA GLU A 108 0.83 -2.40 0.50
C GLU A 108 0.23 -3.21 1.66
N ALA A 109 0.53 -4.51 1.75
CA ALA A 109 0.11 -5.34 2.87
C ALA A 109 0.72 -4.85 4.19
N GLN A 110 2.02 -4.56 4.19
CA GLN A 110 2.73 -4.06 5.37
C GLN A 110 2.18 -2.70 5.84
N ASP A 111 1.88 -1.79 4.90
CA ASP A 111 1.26 -0.49 5.20
C ASP A 111 -0.10 -0.65 5.91
N GLN A 112 -0.81 -1.75 5.63
CA GLN A 112 -2.10 -2.12 6.23
C GLN A 112 -1.94 -3.04 7.45
N ARG A 113 -0.73 -3.12 8.02
CA ARG A 113 -0.40 -3.96 9.19
C ARG A 113 -0.69 -5.45 8.97
N ALA A 114 -0.47 -5.94 7.76
CA ALA A 114 -0.57 -7.34 7.41
C ALA A 114 0.66 -7.81 6.62
N LEU A 115 0.81 -9.13 6.50
CA LEU A 115 1.89 -9.77 5.76
C LEU A 115 1.32 -10.85 4.85
N LEU A 116 1.78 -10.84 3.60
CA LEU A 116 1.53 -11.92 2.66
C LEU A 116 2.52 -13.07 2.89
N THR A 117 2.04 -14.29 2.74
CA THR A 117 2.87 -15.48 2.64
C THR A 117 3.41 -15.66 1.22
N GLN A 118 4.34 -16.59 1.02
CA GLN A 118 4.84 -16.88 -0.33
C GLN A 118 3.78 -17.67 -1.12
N GLU A 119 2.94 -18.42 -0.42
CA GLU A 119 1.79 -19.15 -0.90
C GLU A 119 0.70 -18.19 -1.39
N ASP A 120 0.39 -17.12 -0.64
CA ASP A 120 -0.51 -16.05 -1.10
C ASP A 120 -0.03 -15.44 -2.41
N LEU A 121 1.26 -15.08 -2.48
CA LEU A 121 1.85 -14.49 -3.68
C LEU A 121 1.84 -15.45 -4.87
N ALA A 122 2.03 -16.74 -4.62
CA ALA A 122 1.98 -17.79 -5.64
C ALA A 122 0.57 -17.91 -6.23
N GLU A 123 -0.44 -17.95 -5.37
CA GLU A 123 -1.87 -18.00 -5.74
C GLU A 123 -2.26 -16.74 -6.53
N ILE A 124 -2.01 -15.56 -5.98
CA ILE A 124 -2.36 -14.27 -6.60
C ILE A 124 -1.72 -14.12 -7.98
N LEU A 125 -0.46 -14.55 -8.14
CA LEU A 125 0.29 -14.36 -9.38
C LEU A 125 0.15 -15.54 -10.35
N GLY A 126 -0.56 -16.61 -9.99
CA GLY A 126 -0.71 -17.81 -10.79
C GLY A 126 0.62 -18.49 -11.09
N THR A 127 1.51 -18.58 -10.09
CA THR A 127 2.84 -19.20 -10.24
C THR A 127 3.16 -20.13 -9.09
N ASP A 128 4.12 -21.03 -9.27
CA ASP A 128 4.58 -21.92 -8.20
C ASP A 128 5.36 -21.16 -7.10
N VAL A 129 5.22 -21.60 -5.84
CA VAL A 129 5.91 -21.03 -4.67
C VAL A 129 7.44 -21.01 -4.85
N ARG A 130 8.04 -22.00 -5.54
CA ARG A 130 9.47 -22.01 -5.87
C ARG A 130 9.87 -20.83 -6.76
N THR A 131 8.97 -20.38 -7.63
CA THR A 131 9.19 -19.20 -8.47
C THR A 131 9.18 -17.93 -7.64
N ILE A 132 8.21 -17.80 -6.71
CA ILE A 132 8.17 -16.70 -5.75
C ILE A 132 9.45 -16.66 -4.90
N ARG A 133 9.88 -17.80 -4.36
CA ARG A 133 11.14 -17.91 -3.60
C ARG A 133 12.35 -17.44 -4.40
N ARG A 134 12.45 -17.83 -5.67
CA ARG A 134 13.53 -17.43 -6.57
C ARG A 134 13.52 -15.91 -6.82
N ASP A 135 12.35 -15.32 -7.02
CA ASP A 135 12.21 -13.87 -7.21
C ASP A 135 12.56 -13.10 -5.94
N ILE A 136 12.07 -13.53 -4.77
CA ILE A 136 12.42 -12.92 -3.48
C ILE A 136 13.94 -12.98 -3.27
N HIS A 137 14.57 -14.12 -3.54
CA HIS A 137 16.02 -14.25 -3.45
C HIS A 137 16.75 -13.31 -4.43
N SER A 138 16.26 -13.17 -5.66
CA SER A 138 16.81 -12.23 -6.64
C SER A 138 16.64 -10.76 -6.23
N LEU A 139 15.56 -10.41 -5.54
CA LEU A 139 15.32 -9.06 -5.02
C LEU A 139 16.24 -8.77 -3.83
N ARG A 140 16.44 -9.73 -2.93
CA ARG A 140 17.38 -9.61 -1.81
C ARG A 140 18.82 -9.38 -2.26
N LYS A 141 19.26 -10.03 -3.34
CA LYS A 141 20.58 -9.78 -3.95
C LYS A 141 20.78 -8.33 -4.45
N LYS A 142 19.70 -7.56 -4.56
CA LYS A 142 19.72 -6.12 -4.93
C LYS A 142 19.43 -5.21 -3.73
N ASP A 143 19.54 -5.74 -2.51
CA ASP A 143 19.23 -5.06 -1.24
C ASP A 143 17.77 -4.56 -1.13
N LEU A 144 16.84 -5.25 -1.82
CA LEU A 144 15.42 -4.95 -1.74
C LEU A 144 14.73 -5.88 -0.74
N SER A 145 14.14 -5.31 0.29
CA SER A 145 13.35 -6.03 1.28
C SER A 145 11.97 -6.38 0.72
N VAL A 146 11.54 -7.61 0.96
CA VAL A 146 10.23 -8.12 0.56
C VAL A 146 9.49 -8.55 1.84
N PRO A 147 8.69 -7.67 2.46
CA PRO A 147 8.05 -7.92 3.75
C PRO A 147 6.96 -9.00 3.61
N THR A 148 7.40 -10.25 3.72
CA THR A 148 6.55 -11.44 3.77
C THR A 148 6.55 -12.01 5.18
N ARG A 149 5.55 -12.82 5.51
CA ARG A 149 5.42 -13.45 6.83
C ARG A 149 6.70 -14.19 7.26
N GLY A 150 7.31 -14.93 6.35
CA GLY A 150 8.56 -15.67 6.61
C GLY A 150 9.82 -14.79 6.69
N GLN A 151 9.76 -13.53 6.28
CA GLN A 151 10.92 -12.63 6.23
C GLN A 151 11.01 -11.68 7.43
N GLN A 152 9.89 -11.16 7.93
CA GLN A 152 9.90 -10.05 8.89
C GLN A 152 10.46 -10.41 10.28
N LYS A 153 10.66 -11.69 10.60
CA LYS A 153 11.25 -12.12 11.88
C LYS A 153 12.74 -12.49 11.81
N ASP A 154 13.30 -12.70 10.61
CA ASP A 154 14.72 -13.05 10.42
C ASP A 154 15.59 -11.84 10.03
N ILE A 155 14.98 -10.79 9.47
CA ILE A 155 15.66 -9.59 9.01
C ILE A 155 14.80 -8.45 9.50
N GLY A 156 15.40 -7.46 10.19
CA GLY A 156 14.71 -6.25 10.66
C GLY A 156 13.98 -5.51 9.51
N PRO A 157 13.37 -4.34 9.77
CA PRO A 157 12.65 -3.58 8.75
C PRO A 157 13.63 -3.14 7.63
N GLY A 158 13.88 -4.04 6.68
CA GLY A 158 14.80 -3.80 5.58
C GLY A 158 14.26 -2.70 4.66
N VAL A 159 15.14 -2.16 3.83
CA VAL A 159 14.81 -1.08 2.90
C VAL A 159 13.80 -1.60 1.86
N THR A 160 12.57 -1.06 1.87
CA THR A 160 11.59 -1.35 0.82
C THR A 160 12.04 -0.70 -0.49
N HIS A 161 11.53 -1.16 -1.63
CA HIS A 161 11.87 -0.56 -2.93
C HIS A 161 11.51 0.92 -3.04
N ARG A 162 10.46 1.37 -2.34
CA ARG A 162 10.08 2.79 -2.27
C ARG A 162 11.13 3.60 -1.51
N VAL A 163 11.55 3.08 -0.35
CA VAL A 163 12.62 3.68 0.46
C VAL A 163 13.92 3.70 -0.36
N LYS A 164 14.28 2.60 -1.03
CA LYS A 164 15.47 2.55 -1.89
C LYS A 164 15.42 3.57 -3.02
N ALA A 165 14.28 3.72 -3.69
CA ALA A 165 14.10 4.71 -4.76
C ALA A 165 14.30 6.14 -4.24
N VAL A 166 13.70 6.47 -3.10
CA VAL A 166 13.86 7.79 -2.47
C VAL A 166 15.30 7.98 -1.99
N SER A 167 15.93 6.99 -1.37
CA SER A 167 17.34 7.06 -0.95
C SER A 167 18.29 7.33 -2.12
N LEU A 168 18.08 6.68 -3.27
CA LEU A 168 18.89 6.95 -4.46
C LEU A 168 18.63 8.36 -5.03
N PHE A 169 17.38 8.83 -5.01
CA PHE A 169 17.04 10.20 -5.40
C PHE A 169 17.73 11.25 -4.50
N LEU A 170 17.82 10.96 -3.20
CA LEU A 170 18.55 11.79 -2.23
C LEU A 170 20.06 11.81 -2.50
N GLN A 171 20.61 10.79 -3.17
CA GLN A 171 22.01 10.71 -3.63
C GLN A 171 22.22 11.28 -5.05
N ASP A 172 21.37 12.21 -5.47
CA ASP A 172 21.45 12.88 -6.78
C ASP A 172 21.37 11.95 -8.00
N LYS A 173 20.76 10.76 -7.82
CA LYS A 173 20.49 9.86 -8.94
C LYS A 173 19.25 10.30 -9.72
N GLU A 174 19.37 10.33 -11.05
CA GLU A 174 18.26 10.63 -11.95
C GLU A 174 17.17 9.54 -11.88
N PRO A 175 15.87 9.87 -11.96
CA PRO A 175 14.77 8.89 -11.87
C PRO A 175 14.91 7.72 -12.85
N LEU A 176 15.45 7.97 -14.05
CA LEU A 176 15.71 6.94 -15.05
C LEU A 176 16.83 5.97 -14.61
N GLU A 177 17.89 6.48 -13.98
CA GLU A 177 18.96 5.65 -13.42
C GLU A 177 18.42 4.81 -12.26
N ILE A 178 17.61 5.42 -11.39
CA ILE A 178 16.96 4.72 -10.27
C ILE A 178 16.09 3.57 -10.78
N ALA A 179 15.21 3.84 -11.75
CA ALA A 179 14.32 2.84 -12.36
C ALA A 179 15.10 1.64 -12.92
N ARG A 180 16.23 1.87 -13.58
CA ARG A 180 17.12 0.82 -14.09
C ARG A 180 17.77 0.02 -12.96
N THR A 181 18.29 0.70 -11.94
CA THR A 181 18.97 0.10 -10.79
C THR A 181 18.05 -0.86 -10.04
N ILE A 182 16.82 -0.44 -9.72
CA ILE A 182 15.87 -1.30 -9.01
C ILE A 182 14.99 -2.16 -9.94
N LYS A 183 15.18 -2.07 -11.26
CA LYS A 183 14.38 -2.74 -12.31
C LYS A 183 12.87 -2.54 -12.13
N HIS A 184 12.48 -1.28 -11.96
CA HIS A 184 11.12 -0.84 -11.68
C HIS A 184 10.67 0.13 -12.77
N SER A 185 9.36 0.39 -12.89
CA SER A 185 8.88 1.37 -13.87
C SER A 185 9.37 2.78 -13.50
N LEU A 186 9.75 3.57 -14.51
CA LEU A 186 10.06 4.98 -14.33
C LEU A 186 8.85 5.71 -13.74
N THR A 187 7.66 5.41 -14.27
CA THR A 187 6.39 5.96 -13.78
C THR A 187 6.23 5.77 -12.26
N ALA A 188 6.52 4.57 -11.74
CA ALA A 188 6.42 4.31 -10.31
C ALA A 188 7.50 5.04 -9.50
N VAL A 189 8.74 5.08 -10.01
CA VAL A 189 9.85 5.77 -9.36
C VAL A 189 9.54 7.27 -9.22
N GLU A 190 9.09 7.91 -10.30
CA GLU A 190 8.66 9.31 -10.28
C GLU A 190 7.54 9.53 -9.26
N ARG A 191 6.55 8.64 -9.22
CA ARG A 191 5.47 8.68 -8.22
C ARG A 191 6.01 8.60 -6.79
N TYR A 192 6.99 7.74 -6.51
CA TYR A 192 7.58 7.63 -5.17
C TYR A 192 8.34 8.91 -4.77
N VAL A 193 9.15 9.46 -5.69
CA VAL A 193 9.89 10.71 -5.52
C VAL A 193 8.95 11.89 -5.30
N ASP A 194 7.91 12.02 -6.13
CA ASP A 194 6.93 13.09 -6.03
C ASP A 194 6.15 13.00 -4.70
N THR A 195 5.78 11.79 -4.28
CA THR A 195 5.13 11.55 -2.99
C THR A 195 6.05 12.00 -1.84
N PHE A 196 7.33 11.66 -1.89
CA PHE A 196 8.31 12.11 -0.89
C PHE A 196 8.41 13.64 -0.85
N CYS A 197 8.57 14.30 -1.99
CA CYS A 197 8.66 15.77 -2.08
C CYS A 197 7.39 16.44 -1.51
N ARG A 198 6.21 15.88 -1.78
CA ARG A 198 4.94 16.37 -1.22
C ARG A 198 4.86 16.19 0.30
N VAL A 199 5.33 15.06 0.83
CA VAL A 199 5.39 14.82 2.28
C VAL A 199 6.28 15.86 2.96
N VAL A 200 7.48 16.11 2.44
CA VAL A 200 8.42 17.12 2.97
C VAL A 200 7.77 18.50 2.96
N TYR A 201 7.22 18.92 1.81
CA TYR A 201 6.55 20.21 1.65
C TYR A 201 5.36 20.39 2.61
N CYS A 202 4.47 19.40 2.66
CA CYS A 202 3.28 19.44 3.51
C CYS A 202 3.66 19.43 4.99
N GLN A 203 4.69 18.66 5.37
CA GLN A 203 5.16 18.63 6.75
C GLN A 203 5.69 19.99 7.21
N ARG A 204 6.45 20.69 6.35
CA ARG A 204 6.90 22.06 6.66
C ARG A 204 5.73 23.04 6.83
N LYS A 205 4.65 22.88 6.04
CA LYS A 205 3.45 23.72 6.07
C LYS A 205 2.53 23.45 7.27
N PHE A 206 2.25 22.18 7.57
CA PHE A 206 1.23 21.79 8.56
C PHE A 206 1.81 21.38 9.91
N ARG A 207 3.09 20.95 9.95
CA ARG A 207 3.78 20.44 11.14
C ARG A 207 2.98 19.35 11.89
N ASN A 208 2.27 18.51 11.14
CA ASN A 208 1.41 17.48 11.69
C ASN A 208 1.33 16.28 10.75
N ASN A 209 1.80 15.12 11.20
CA ASN A 209 1.95 13.93 10.36
C ASN A 209 0.60 13.38 9.88
N LEU A 210 -0.45 13.44 10.71
CA LEU A 210 -1.80 13.00 10.34
C LEU A 210 -2.40 13.88 9.24
N LYS A 211 -2.30 15.21 9.39
CA LYS A 211 -2.75 16.15 8.35
C LYS A 211 -1.96 15.97 7.07
N THR A 212 -0.63 15.81 7.16
CA THR A 212 0.23 15.52 6.01
C THR A 212 -0.21 14.24 5.30
N ALA A 213 -0.47 13.15 6.03
CA ALA A 213 -0.95 11.89 5.47
C ALA A 213 -2.28 12.06 4.70
N MET A 214 -3.25 12.76 5.29
CA MET A 214 -4.55 13.01 4.66
C MET A 214 -4.43 13.85 3.38
N VAL A 215 -3.63 14.92 3.42
CA VAL A 215 -3.47 15.84 2.28
C VAL A 215 -2.69 15.19 1.14
N VAL A 216 -1.65 14.41 1.47
CA VAL A 216 -0.85 13.73 0.45
C VAL A 216 -1.60 12.52 -0.13
N GLY A 217 -2.48 11.89 0.67
CA GLY A 217 -3.22 10.69 0.31
C GLY A 217 -2.39 9.42 0.49
N VAL A 218 -1.60 9.34 1.57
CA VAL A 218 -0.75 8.17 1.89
C VAL A 218 -0.91 7.77 3.35
N SER A 219 -0.46 6.54 3.69
CA SER A 219 -0.54 6.06 5.08
C SER A 219 0.35 6.89 6.02
N LEU A 220 -0.07 7.01 7.28
CA LEU A 220 0.75 7.62 8.33
C LEU A 220 2.12 6.94 8.47
N ALA A 221 2.16 5.61 8.27
CA ALA A 221 3.40 4.85 8.26
C ALA A 221 4.35 5.30 7.13
N THR A 222 3.83 5.54 5.93
CA THR A 222 4.61 6.07 4.80
C THR A 222 5.15 7.47 5.12
N VAL A 223 4.32 8.35 5.67
CA VAL A 223 4.74 9.70 6.09
C VAL A 223 5.89 9.61 7.08
N ASN A 224 5.75 8.82 8.15
CA ASN A 224 6.79 8.67 9.16
C ASN A 224 8.10 8.12 8.57
N THR A 225 8.00 7.17 7.64
CA THR A 225 9.16 6.59 6.95
C THR A 225 9.90 7.65 6.11
N TYR A 226 9.17 8.44 5.33
CA TYR A 226 9.73 9.50 4.50
C TYR A 226 10.31 10.65 5.31
N LEU A 227 9.67 11.02 6.42
CA LEU A 227 10.22 12.02 7.34
C LEU A 227 11.49 11.51 8.04
N GLY A 228 11.57 10.21 8.36
CA GLY A 228 12.80 9.59 8.84
C GLY A 228 13.95 9.73 7.84
N LEU A 229 13.70 9.40 6.57
CA LEU A 229 14.69 9.59 5.49
C LEU A 229 15.13 11.04 5.34
N HIS A 230 14.18 11.98 5.38
CA HIS A 230 14.45 13.41 5.31
C HIS A 230 15.34 13.86 6.47
N THR A 231 15.03 13.46 7.71
CA THR A 231 15.81 13.84 8.89
C THR A 231 17.25 13.29 8.82
N SER A 232 17.43 12.03 8.44
CA SER A 232 18.76 11.45 8.26
C SER A 232 19.54 12.16 7.14
N ALA A 233 18.88 12.57 6.06
CA ALA A 233 19.53 13.29 4.97
C ALA A 233 19.94 14.73 5.37
N CYS A 234 19.25 15.38 6.30
CA CYS A 234 19.62 16.73 6.80
C CYS A 234 21.00 16.81 7.47
N GLU A 235 21.59 15.66 7.85
CA GLU A 235 22.95 15.57 8.37
C GLU A 235 24.00 15.79 7.27
N ASP A 236 23.66 15.52 6.01
CA ASP A 236 24.52 15.73 4.84
C ASP A 236 24.44 17.19 4.34
N PRO A 237 25.57 17.93 4.26
CA PRO A 237 25.60 19.28 3.69
C PRO A 237 25.05 19.38 2.26
N ALA A 238 25.31 18.38 1.41
CA ALA A 238 24.85 18.37 0.02
C ALA A 238 23.31 18.34 -0.08
N TYR A 239 22.67 17.68 0.88
CA TYR A 239 21.22 17.65 0.97
C TYR A 239 20.61 19.01 1.30
N ARG A 240 21.27 19.82 2.14
CA ARG A 240 20.77 21.12 2.58
C ARG A 240 20.63 22.12 1.42
N GLU A 241 21.48 22.01 0.41
CA GLU A 241 21.40 22.82 -0.80
C GLU A 241 20.18 22.41 -1.65
N ARG A 242 19.88 21.11 -1.69
CA ARG A 242 18.77 20.54 -2.47
C ARG A 242 17.40 20.63 -1.83
N ILE A 243 17.31 20.92 -0.52
CA ILE A 243 16.01 20.96 0.18
C ILE A 243 15.04 21.96 -0.45
N SER A 244 15.57 23.09 -0.96
CA SER A 244 14.79 24.11 -1.67
C SER A 244 14.16 23.55 -2.95
N GLU A 245 14.90 22.74 -3.71
CA GLU A 245 14.43 22.10 -4.93
C GLU A 245 13.36 21.04 -4.63
N ILE A 246 13.58 20.22 -3.61
CA ILE A 246 12.64 19.19 -3.16
C ILE A 246 11.32 19.84 -2.72
N GLU A 247 11.38 20.91 -1.95
CA GLU A 247 10.20 21.66 -1.53
C GLU A 247 9.50 22.34 -2.71
N GLN A 248 10.24 22.90 -3.65
CA GLN A 248 9.68 23.53 -4.84
C GLN A 248 8.96 22.50 -5.72
N ARG A 249 9.56 21.31 -5.93
CA ARG A 249 8.93 20.18 -6.63
C ARG A 249 7.64 19.75 -5.91
N GLY A 250 7.69 19.59 -4.59
CA GLY A 250 6.52 19.26 -3.76
C GLY A 250 5.41 20.31 -3.86
N ARG A 251 5.77 21.60 -3.87
CA ARG A 251 4.85 22.73 -4.00
C ARG A 251 4.15 22.77 -5.35
N ILE A 252 4.88 22.57 -6.45
CA ILE A 252 4.32 22.55 -7.81
C ILE A 252 3.24 21.47 -7.90
N TYR A 253 3.53 20.28 -7.39
CA TYR A 253 2.59 19.17 -7.41
C TYR A 253 1.38 19.41 -6.49
N TYR A 254 1.60 19.94 -5.29
CA TYR A 254 0.53 20.34 -4.37
C TYR A 254 -0.45 21.32 -5.04
N LYS A 255 0.07 22.35 -5.73
CA LYS A 255 -0.75 23.30 -6.48
C LYS A 255 -1.53 22.62 -7.62
N ALA A 256 -0.87 21.77 -8.42
CA ALA A 256 -1.50 21.12 -9.57
C ALA A 256 -2.69 20.21 -9.19
N LEU A 257 -2.67 19.59 -8.01
CA LEU A 257 -3.79 18.80 -7.49
C LEU A 257 -4.95 19.65 -6.95
N ASP A 258 -4.65 20.73 -6.22
CA ASP A 258 -5.67 21.67 -5.72
C ASP A 258 -6.44 22.32 -6.89
N PHE A 259 -5.79 22.59 -8.03
CA PHE A 259 -6.46 23.14 -9.22
C PHE A 259 -7.33 22.12 -10.00
N LYS A 260 -7.14 20.80 -9.79
CA LYS A 260 -8.03 19.78 -10.39
C LYS A 260 -9.33 19.59 -9.62
N LYS A 261 -9.38 19.99 -8.34
CA LYS A 261 -10.64 20.12 -7.60
C LYS A 261 -11.17 21.54 -7.77
N LYS A 262 -11.89 21.83 -8.86
CA LYS A 262 -12.83 22.97 -8.83
C LYS A 262 -13.95 22.60 -7.85
N PRO A 263 -14.06 23.23 -6.67
CA PRO A 263 -15.21 23.00 -5.81
C PRO A 263 -16.36 23.80 -6.42
N GLY A 264 -17.28 23.12 -7.10
CA GLY A 264 -18.67 23.58 -7.27
C GLY A 264 -18.92 25.03 -7.71
N GLN A 265 -18.16 25.60 -8.65
CA GLN A 265 -18.61 26.80 -9.37
C GLN A 265 -19.17 26.38 -10.73
N ILE A 266 -20.45 26.00 -10.72
CA ILE A 266 -21.30 26.19 -11.89
C ILE A 266 -21.64 27.68 -11.88
N GLU A 267 -21.11 28.45 -12.82
CA GLU A 267 -21.59 29.81 -13.08
C GLU A 267 -23.10 29.72 -13.33
N ARG A 268 -23.89 30.32 -12.43
CA ARG A 268 -25.32 30.49 -12.66
C ARG A 268 -25.48 31.33 -13.92
N ARG A 269 -26.11 30.77 -14.95
CA ARG A 269 -26.50 31.54 -16.14
C ARG A 269 -27.33 32.75 -15.70
N PRO A 270 -27.01 33.97 -16.18
CA PRO A 270 -27.87 35.12 -15.94
C PRO A 270 -29.23 34.89 -16.62
N LYS A 271 -30.29 35.34 -15.94
CA LYS A 271 -31.68 35.33 -16.45
C LYS A 271 -31.84 36.28 -17.63
#